data_AF-A0A1Y1JUV8-F1
#
_entry.id   AF-A0A1Y1JUV8-F1
#
_cell.length_a   1.000
_cell.length_b   1.000
_cell.length_c   1.000
_cell.angle_alpha   90.00
_cell.angle_beta   90.00
_cell.angle_gamma   90.00
#
_symmetry.space_group_name_H-M   'P 1'
#
loop_
_entity.id
_entity.type
_entity.pdbx_description
1 polymer ?
#
loop_
_entity_poly.entity_id
_entity_poly.type
_entity_poly.pdbx_seq_one_letter_code
_entity_poly.pdbx_strand_id
1 'polypeptide(L)'
;MIFLISHTINMSSSGENDRIYIYVDLFDKKKKYYDTCIGNTYENISKAYCINDELNNIGIQDFVETCPMIIDCLYEQRETATEKVKDEDCISLFYWTYDKYYKDKKEYDNIKKHYHGFLQAYNNYTVSICHYFKENLTEDVLKKLRDIYDMNTELNKIKTNNVSNISDKCVCAKKFAEVHKKYENMCKSNDDKHFCTELNKLTTEYNLQIKNITCENNTPSYLSLFQRYNKKAHIYVPIVVALFTIWGSFLRNIIIRKRNISNNLYKESNMLQPSQKFSSNSRNKNYNILYNSD
;
A
#
# COMPACT_ATOMS: atom_id res chain seq x y z
N MET A 1 -28.56 -4.41 -36.48
CA MET A 1 -28.67 -5.19 -35.23
C MET A 1 -27.28 -5.27 -34.63
N ILE A 2 -26.90 -4.26 -33.85
CA ILE A 2 -25.54 -4.12 -33.27
C ILE A 2 -25.64 -4.61 -31.83
N PHE A 3 -24.97 -5.71 -31.51
CA PHE A 3 -24.85 -6.23 -30.16
C PHE A 3 -23.94 -5.30 -29.34
N LEU A 4 -24.55 -4.55 -28.43
CA LEU A 4 -23.84 -3.87 -27.34
C LEU A 4 -23.47 -4.93 -26.29
N ILE A 5 -22.19 -5.31 -26.25
CA ILE A 5 -21.65 -6.04 -25.10
C ILE A 5 -21.44 -5.01 -23.99
N SER A 6 -22.43 -4.93 -23.10
CA SER A 6 -22.30 -4.29 -21.80
C SER A 6 -21.28 -5.08 -20.97
N HIS A 7 -20.04 -4.59 -20.88
CA HIS A 7 -19.13 -4.98 -19.82
C HIS A 7 -19.53 -4.19 -18.56
N THR A 8 -20.29 -4.84 -17.69
CA THR A 8 -20.45 -4.42 -16.30
C THR A 8 -19.09 -4.55 -15.60
N ILE A 9 -18.37 -3.44 -15.52
CA ILE A 9 -17.25 -3.29 -14.59
C ILE A 9 -17.87 -3.26 -13.19
N ASN A 10 -17.79 -4.38 -12.48
CA ASN A 10 -17.97 -4.39 -11.03
C ASN A 10 -16.84 -3.55 -10.41
N MET A 11 -17.11 -2.26 -10.19
CA MET A 11 -16.34 -1.45 -9.24
C MET A 11 -16.64 -1.98 -7.84
N SER A 12 -15.88 -2.98 -7.40
CA SER A 12 -15.82 -3.34 -5.98
C SER A 12 -15.26 -2.14 -5.21
N SER A 13 -15.95 -1.73 -4.15
CA SER A 13 -15.55 -0.67 -3.22
C SER A 13 -14.15 -0.93 -2.65
N SER A 14 -13.13 -0.31 -3.25
CA SER A 14 -11.72 -0.45 -2.88
C SER A 14 -11.35 0.33 -1.60
N GLY A 15 -12.27 0.49 -0.66
CA GLY A 15 -12.13 1.39 0.50
C GLY A 15 -11.94 0.67 1.83
N GLU A 16 -12.55 -0.49 2.04
CA GLU A 16 -12.61 -1.13 3.37
C GLU A 16 -11.68 -2.34 3.54
N ASN A 17 -11.20 -2.91 2.44
CA ASN A 17 -10.71 -4.29 2.41
C ASN A 17 -9.20 -4.49 2.63
N ASP A 18 -8.38 -3.45 2.73
CA ASP A 18 -6.93 -3.65 2.78
C ASP A 18 -6.25 -3.00 4.00
N ARG A 19 -6.79 -3.30 5.20
CA ARG A 19 -6.24 -2.86 6.49
C ARG A 19 -5.61 -3.98 7.30
N ILE A 20 -5.26 -5.11 6.68
CA ILE A 20 -4.74 -6.27 7.42
C ILE A 20 -3.49 -5.93 8.22
N TYR A 21 -2.56 -5.19 7.61
CA TYR A 21 -1.24 -4.94 8.19
C TYR A 21 -1.21 -3.78 9.20
N ILE A 22 -2.23 -2.91 9.25
CA ILE A 22 -2.19 -1.73 10.15
C ILE A 22 -2.35 -2.09 11.63
N TYR A 23 -2.82 -3.30 11.93
CA TYR A 23 -3.11 -3.77 13.29
C TYR A 23 -1.95 -4.53 13.94
N VAL A 24 -0.82 -4.64 13.26
CA VAL A 24 0.36 -5.40 13.73
C VAL A 24 0.86 -4.90 15.10
N ASP A 25 0.76 -3.59 15.35
CA ASP A 25 1.09 -2.97 16.65
C ASP A 25 0.19 -3.45 17.81
N LEU A 26 -0.99 -4.01 17.52
CA LEU A 26 -1.96 -4.47 18.52
C LEU A 26 -1.81 -5.96 18.85
N PHE A 27 -1.04 -6.71 18.07
CA PHE A 27 -0.99 -8.18 18.19
C PHE A 27 -0.53 -8.65 19.56
N ASP A 28 0.49 -8.02 20.15
CA ASP A 28 0.97 -8.38 21.50
C ASP A 28 -0.11 -8.16 22.57
N LYS A 29 -0.83 -7.05 22.47
CA LYS A 29 -1.92 -6.71 23.39
C LYS A 29 -3.08 -7.70 23.26
N LYS A 30 -3.49 -8.01 22.03
CA LYS A 30 -4.61 -8.95 21.76
C LYS A 30 -4.23 -10.39 22.12
N LYS A 31 -2.99 -10.81 21.84
CA LYS A 31 -2.46 -12.10 22.28
C LYS A 31 -2.52 -12.24 23.79
N LYS A 32 -1.99 -11.26 24.53
CA LYS A 32 -2.04 -11.28 26.00
C LYS A 32 -3.48 -11.35 26.52
N TYR A 33 -4.40 -10.65 25.86
CA TYR A 33 -5.82 -10.72 26.18
C TYR A 33 -6.37 -12.14 26.00
N TYR A 34 -6.21 -12.76 24.82
CA TYR A 34 -6.66 -14.14 24.57
C TYR A 34 -6.02 -15.18 25.49
N ASP A 35 -4.73 -15.02 25.81
CA ASP A 35 -4.05 -15.92 26.74
C ASP A 35 -4.60 -15.77 28.18
N THR A 36 -4.96 -14.55 28.59
CA THR A 36 -5.62 -14.31 29.89
C THR A 36 -7.03 -14.90 29.91
N CYS A 37 -7.79 -14.77 28.82
CA CYS A 37 -9.11 -15.35 28.66
C CYS A 37 -9.12 -16.86 28.90
N ILE A 38 -8.14 -17.56 28.32
CA ILE A 38 -8.05 -19.02 28.44
C ILE A 38 -7.67 -19.46 29.86
N GLY A 39 -6.96 -18.62 30.61
CA GLY A 39 -6.61 -18.91 32.00
C GLY A 39 -7.78 -18.83 32.98
N ASN A 40 -8.92 -18.24 32.59
CA ASN A 40 -10.07 -18.04 33.47
C ASN A 40 -11.11 -19.15 33.28
N THR A 41 -11.42 -19.87 34.37
CA THR A 41 -12.45 -20.91 34.41
C THR A 41 -13.81 -20.30 34.75
N TYR A 42 -14.59 -19.95 33.74
CA TYR A 42 -16.02 -19.64 33.92
C TYR A 42 -16.89 -20.81 33.47
N GLU A 43 -18.13 -20.81 33.94
CA GLU A 43 -19.18 -21.70 33.44
C GLU A 43 -19.54 -21.23 32.02
N ASN A 44 -18.82 -21.77 31.03
CA ASN A 44 -18.83 -21.24 29.67
C ASN A 44 -20.13 -21.62 28.94
N ILE A 45 -21.11 -20.71 28.95
CA ILE A 45 -22.38 -20.83 28.18
C ILE A 45 -22.08 -21.03 26.69
N SER A 46 -20.97 -20.47 26.20
CA SER A 46 -20.44 -20.63 24.85
C SER A 46 -20.07 -22.08 24.48
N LYS A 47 -19.90 -22.98 25.46
CA LYS A 47 -19.47 -24.37 25.23
C LYS A 47 -20.38 -25.15 24.29
N ALA A 48 -21.69 -24.93 24.37
CA ALA A 48 -22.65 -25.60 23.49
C ALA A 48 -22.42 -25.27 22.00
N TYR A 49 -21.85 -24.10 21.70
CA TYR A 49 -21.63 -23.63 20.34
C TYR A 49 -20.31 -24.11 19.73
N CYS A 50 -19.44 -24.69 20.55
CA CYS A 50 -18.13 -25.23 20.16
C CYS A 50 -18.14 -26.74 19.89
N ILE A 51 -19.25 -27.46 20.14
CA ILE A 51 -19.32 -28.95 20.12
C ILE A 51 -20.13 -29.49 18.92
N ASN A 52 -20.30 -28.73 17.83
CA ASN A 52 -20.98 -29.27 16.64
C ASN A 52 -20.08 -30.28 15.88
N ASP A 53 -20.66 -31.29 15.22
CA ASP A 53 -19.94 -32.38 14.54
C ASP A 53 -18.96 -31.88 13.45
N GLU A 54 -19.30 -30.79 12.77
CA GLU A 54 -18.40 -30.12 11.81
C GLU A 54 -17.13 -29.56 12.48
N LEU A 55 -17.26 -29.09 13.73
CA LEU A 55 -16.18 -28.53 14.54
C LEU A 55 -15.37 -29.61 15.24
N ASN A 56 -16.00 -30.72 15.66
CA ASN A 56 -15.31 -31.85 16.26
C ASN A 56 -14.34 -32.53 15.28
N ASN A 57 -14.63 -32.45 13.97
CA ASN A 57 -13.73 -32.90 12.90
C ASN A 57 -12.51 -32.00 12.67
N ILE A 58 -12.36 -30.88 13.39
CA ILE A 58 -11.17 -30.03 13.31
C ILE A 58 -9.92 -30.80 13.79
N GLY A 59 -10.10 -31.86 14.60
CA GLY A 59 -9.02 -32.80 14.96
C GLY A 59 -8.01 -32.22 15.94
N ILE A 60 -8.39 -31.16 16.66
CA ILE A 60 -7.51 -30.44 17.58
C ILE A 60 -8.16 -30.47 18.94
N GLN A 61 -7.63 -31.30 19.83
CA GLN A 61 -8.10 -31.46 21.20
C GLN A 61 -8.16 -30.11 21.93
N ASP A 62 -7.18 -29.23 21.66
CA ASP A 62 -7.10 -27.88 22.23
C ASP A 62 -8.22 -26.94 21.75
N PHE A 63 -8.87 -27.20 20.61
CA PHE A 63 -9.99 -26.37 20.12
C PHE A 63 -11.19 -26.47 21.05
N VAL A 64 -11.55 -27.70 21.46
CA VAL A 64 -12.73 -27.94 22.31
C VAL A 64 -12.58 -27.22 23.66
N GLU A 65 -11.36 -27.18 24.20
CA GLU A 65 -11.06 -26.52 25.46
C GLU A 65 -10.99 -24.99 25.33
N THR A 66 -10.37 -24.48 24.26
CA THR A 66 -10.13 -23.04 24.11
C THR A 66 -11.23 -22.28 23.40
N CYS A 67 -12.04 -22.93 22.56
CA CYS A 67 -13.13 -22.31 21.82
C CYS A 67 -14.09 -21.52 22.72
N PRO A 68 -14.65 -22.11 23.80
CA PRO A 68 -15.64 -21.40 24.62
C PRO A 68 -15.05 -20.09 25.19
N MET A 69 -13.82 -20.16 25.71
CA MET A 69 -13.10 -19.00 26.27
C MET A 69 -12.84 -17.91 25.23
N ILE A 70 -12.47 -18.29 24.00
CA ILE A 70 -12.24 -17.33 22.92
C ILE A 70 -13.55 -16.69 22.47
N ILE A 71 -14.65 -17.45 22.38
CA ILE A 71 -15.97 -16.92 22.03
C ILE A 71 -16.43 -15.88 23.05
N ASP A 72 -16.33 -16.21 24.33
CA ASP A 72 -16.72 -15.31 25.41
C ASP A 72 -15.87 -14.03 25.40
N CYS A 73 -14.56 -14.14 25.18
CA CYS A 73 -13.69 -12.97 25.09
C CYS A 73 -13.88 -12.10 23.85
N LEU A 74 -14.31 -12.67 22.73
CA LEU A 74 -14.75 -11.86 21.59
C LEU A 74 -16.10 -11.18 21.84
N TYR A 75 -16.93 -11.75 22.70
CA TYR A 75 -18.22 -11.17 23.08
C TYR A 75 -18.06 -10.03 24.10
N GLU A 76 -17.23 -10.20 25.12
CA GLU A 76 -16.96 -9.19 26.15
C GLU A 76 -16.36 -7.89 25.61
N GLN A 77 -15.66 -7.96 24.48
CA GLN A 77 -15.09 -6.77 23.83
C GLN A 77 -16.13 -5.86 23.15
N ARG A 78 -17.40 -6.27 23.10
CA ARG A 78 -18.48 -5.45 22.52
C ARG A 78 -18.99 -4.44 23.53
N GLU A 79 -19.21 -3.21 23.08
CA GLU A 79 -19.91 -2.19 23.87
C GLU A 79 -21.42 -2.47 23.90
N THR A 80 -21.95 -3.12 22.86
CA THR A 80 -23.37 -3.51 22.77
C THR A 80 -23.55 -4.86 22.09
N ALA A 81 -24.65 -5.57 22.38
CA ALA A 81 -24.95 -6.88 21.78
C ALA A 81 -25.03 -6.86 20.24
N THR A 82 -25.29 -5.69 19.64
CA THR A 82 -25.42 -5.50 18.19
C THR A 82 -24.15 -4.99 17.51
N GLU A 83 -23.11 -4.63 18.26
CA GLU A 83 -21.85 -4.18 17.69
C GLU A 83 -21.14 -5.33 16.96
N LYS A 84 -20.62 -5.06 15.77
CA LYS A 84 -19.81 -6.02 15.02
C LYS A 84 -18.45 -6.14 15.67
N VAL A 85 -17.90 -7.36 15.69
CA VAL A 85 -16.49 -7.58 16.06
C VAL A 85 -15.60 -6.72 15.16
N LYS A 86 -14.60 -6.07 15.76
CA LYS A 86 -13.72 -5.14 15.06
C LYS A 86 -12.75 -5.91 14.17
N ASP A 87 -12.34 -5.30 13.05
CA ASP A 87 -11.39 -5.92 12.10
C ASP A 87 -10.10 -6.39 12.79
N GLU A 88 -9.61 -5.61 13.75
CA GLU A 88 -8.42 -5.94 14.55
C GLU A 88 -8.58 -7.24 15.33
N ASP A 89 -9.78 -7.57 15.82
CA ASP A 89 -10.04 -8.82 16.55
C ASP A 89 -10.03 -10.01 15.60
N CYS A 90 -10.60 -9.85 14.41
CA CYS A 90 -10.62 -10.88 13.38
C CYS A 90 -9.21 -11.29 12.95
N ILE A 91 -8.36 -10.28 12.67
CA ILE A 91 -6.99 -10.50 12.21
C ILE A 91 -6.12 -11.00 13.36
N SER A 92 -6.27 -10.42 14.56
CA SER A 92 -5.49 -10.83 15.72
C SER A 92 -5.83 -12.26 16.14
N LEU A 93 -7.10 -12.67 16.09
CA LEU A 93 -7.49 -14.05 16.36
C LEU A 93 -6.85 -15.03 15.37
N PHE A 94 -6.83 -14.70 14.08
CA PHE A 94 -6.16 -15.53 13.07
C PHE A 94 -4.66 -15.65 13.34
N TYR A 95 -3.98 -14.52 13.59
CA TYR A 95 -2.55 -14.52 13.87
C TYR A 95 -2.22 -15.23 15.20
N TRP A 96 -3.03 -15.06 16.24
CA TRP A 96 -2.91 -15.76 17.51
C TRP A 96 -3.09 -17.27 17.34
N THR A 97 -4.06 -17.71 16.52
CA THR A 97 -4.28 -19.13 16.20
C THR A 97 -3.01 -19.74 15.58
N TYR A 98 -2.41 -19.02 14.62
CA TYR A 98 -1.12 -19.41 14.06
C TYR A 98 -0.02 -19.48 15.13
N ASP A 99 0.21 -18.40 15.88
CA ASP A 99 1.31 -18.29 16.82
C ASP A 99 1.22 -19.31 17.96
N LYS A 100 0.00 -19.64 18.42
CA LYS A 100 -0.22 -20.59 19.52
C LYS A 100 -0.09 -22.05 19.10
N TYR A 101 -0.66 -22.42 17.95
CA TYR A 101 -0.82 -23.84 17.59
C TYR A 101 0.07 -24.31 16.43
N TYR A 102 0.56 -23.37 15.60
CA TYR A 102 1.15 -23.67 14.29
C TYR A 102 2.42 -22.91 13.96
N LYS A 103 2.99 -22.10 14.87
CA LYS A 103 4.18 -21.29 14.59
C LYS A 103 5.34 -22.09 13.98
N ASP A 104 5.50 -23.32 14.45
CA ASP A 104 6.56 -24.25 14.02
C ASP A 104 6.06 -25.29 13.00
N LYS A 105 4.82 -25.16 12.53
CA LYS A 105 4.16 -26.09 11.60
C LYS A 105 3.89 -25.39 10.26
N LYS A 106 4.13 -26.08 9.14
CA LYS A 106 3.81 -25.57 7.80
C LYS A 106 2.44 -26.06 7.34
N GLU A 107 1.41 -25.75 8.12
CA GLU A 107 0.07 -26.33 7.95
C GLU A 107 -0.99 -25.22 7.82
N TYR A 108 -0.88 -24.40 6.79
CA TYR A 108 -1.81 -23.27 6.59
C TYR A 108 -3.28 -23.70 6.53
N ASP A 109 -3.60 -24.82 5.88
CA ASP A 109 -4.97 -25.34 5.82
C ASP A 109 -5.52 -25.66 7.21
N ASN A 110 -4.68 -26.16 8.11
CA ASN A 110 -5.08 -26.43 9.49
C ASN A 110 -5.30 -25.12 10.27
N ILE A 111 -4.43 -24.12 10.09
CA ILE A 111 -4.64 -22.77 10.66
C ILE A 111 -5.98 -22.20 10.20
N LYS A 112 -6.25 -22.26 8.90
CA LYS A 112 -7.48 -21.74 8.30
C LYS A 112 -8.71 -22.47 8.84
N LYS A 113 -8.67 -23.80 8.88
CA LYS A 113 -9.75 -24.64 9.43
C LYS A 113 -10.02 -24.31 10.90
N HIS A 114 -8.97 -24.17 11.70
CA HIS A 114 -9.07 -23.86 13.13
C HIS A 114 -9.67 -22.45 13.37
N TYR A 115 -9.18 -21.45 12.63
CA TYR A 115 -9.73 -20.10 12.64
C TYR A 115 -11.21 -20.08 12.21
N HIS A 116 -11.55 -20.77 11.13
CA HIS A 116 -12.94 -20.90 10.67
C HIS A 116 -13.83 -21.55 11.72
N GLY A 117 -13.29 -22.51 12.49
CA GLY A 117 -13.97 -23.11 13.63
C GLY A 117 -14.37 -22.08 14.69
N PHE A 118 -13.44 -21.20 15.10
CA PHE A 118 -13.76 -20.11 16.03
C PHE A 118 -14.84 -19.18 15.45
N LEU A 119 -14.73 -18.80 14.17
CA LEU A 119 -15.73 -17.93 13.54
C LEU A 119 -17.11 -18.58 13.47
N GLN A 120 -17.18 -19.88 13.18
CA GLN A 120 -18.44 -20.62 13.11
C GLN A 120 -19.08 -20.76 14.49
N ALA A 121 -18.31 -21.12 15.52
CA ALA A 121 -18.81 -21.19 16.89
C ALA A 121 -19.33 -19.83 17.36
N TYR A 122 -18.61 -18.75 17.04
CA TYR A 122 -19.04 -17.40 17.34
C TYR A 122 -20.34 -17.01 16.62
N ASN A 123 -20.47 -17.35 15.34
CA ASN A 123 -21.68 -17.09 14.55
C ASN A 123 -22.89 -17.87 15.05
N ASN A 124 -22.67 -19.03 15.68
CA ASN A 124 -23.75 -19.78 16.32
C ASN A 124 -24.16 -19.14 17.65
N TYR A 125 -23.21 -18.50 18.34
CA TYR A 125 -23.45 -17.78 19.59
C TYR A 125 -24.11 -16.41 19.38
N THR A 126 -23.71 -15.66 18.35
CA THR A 126 -24.18 -14.30 18.05
C THR A 126 -24.03 -13.93 16.56
N VAL A 127 -24.32 -12.68 16.18
CA VAL A 127 -24.33 -12.21 14.78
C VAL A 127 -22.99 -12.38 14.07
N SER A 128 -23.06 -12.76 12.79
CA SER A 128 -21.95 -13.06 11.87
C SER A 128 -20.76 -12.09 11.97
N ILE A 129 -19.56 -12.66 12.05
CA ILE A 129 -18.29 -11.92 12.17
C ILE A 129 -17.34 -12.11 10.99
N CYS A 130 -16.38 -11.18 10.84
CA CYS A 130 -15.14 -11.34 10.08
C CYS A 130 -15.26 -11.82 8.63
N HIS A 131 -16.41 -11.67 7.97
CA HIS A 131 -16.68 -12.27 6.65
C HIS A 131 -15.61 -11.91 5.61
N TYR A 132 -15.14 -10.66 5.63
CA TYR A 132 -14.05 -10.25 4.74
C TYR A 132 -12.76 -11.05 5.00
N PHE A 133 -12.33 -11.13 6.25
CA PHE A 133 -11.08 -11.80 6.62
C PHE A 133 -11.14 -13.31 6.49
N LYS A 134 -12.32 -13.91 6.69
CA LYS A 134 -12.55 -15.35 6.51
C LYS A 134 -12.07 -15.84 5.14
N GLU A 135 -12.33 -15.06 4.10
CA GLU A 135 -12.01 -15.41 2.71
C GLU A 135 -10.65 -14.86 2.24
N ASN A 136 -10.21 -13.71 2.78
CA ASN A 136 -9.04 -12.99 2.27
C ASN A 136 -7.72 -13.25 3.04
N LEU A 137 -7.74 -13.96 4.16
CA LEU A 137 -6.54 -14.33 4.92
C LEU A 137 -5.85 -15.56 4.30
N THR A 138 -5.12 -15.37 3.19
CA THR A 138 -4.37 -16.41 2.48
C THR A 138 -3.04 -16.79 3.16
N GLU A 139 -2.37 -17.84 2.70
CA GLU A 139 -1.02 -18.20 3.18
C GLU A 139 -0.01 -17.08 2.93
N ASP A 140 -0.09 -16.41 1.77
CA ASP A 140 0.76 -15.27 1.46
C ASP A 140 0.52 -14.10 2.43
N VAL A 141 -0.74 -13.83 2.76
CA VAL A 141 -1.10 -12.82 3.77
C VAL A 141 -0.55 -13.20 5.14
N LEU A 142 -0.66 -14.46 5.57
CA LEU A 142 -0.08 -14.93 6.83
C LEU A 142 1.44 -14.74 6.85
N LYS A 143 2.12 -15.09 5.77
CA LYS A 143 3.58 -14.92 5.64
C LYS A 143 3.99 -13.45 5.77
N LYS A 144 3.27 -12.55 5.10
CA LYS A 144 3.47 -11.10 5.19
C LYS A 144 3.17 -10.56 6.58
N LEU A 145 2.07 -11.01 7.20
CA LEU A 145 1.70 -10.67 8.59
C LEU A 145 2.81 -11.05 9.58
N ARG A 146 3.36 -12.27 9.47
CA ARG A 146 4.47 -12.71 10.29
C ARG A 146 5.69 -11.82 10.09
N ASP A 147 6.11 -11.63 8.84
CA ASP A 147 7.33 -10.89 8.56
C ASP A 147 7.24 -9.42 9.02
N ILE A 148 6.07 -8.76 8.85
CA ILE A 148 5.88 -7.39 9.29
C ILE A 148 5.73 -7.29 10.82
N TYR A 149 5.15 -8.30 11.46
CA TYR A 149 5.10 -8.38 12.92
C TYR A 149 6.49 -8.57 13.52
N ASP A 150 7.26 -9.54 13.01
CA ASP A 150 8.65 -9.76 13.44
C ASP A 150 9.48 -8.48 13.26
N MET A 151 9.32 -7.81 12.11
CA MET A 151 9.97 -6.53 11.83
C MET A 151 9.59 -5.45 12.85
N ASN A 152 8.31 -5.35 13.22
CA ASN A 152 7.85 -4.40 14.23
C ASN A 152 8.39 -4.73 15.63
N THR A 153 8.44 -6.01 15.99
CA THR A 153 9.05 -6.47 17.24
C THR A 153 10.53 -6.08 17.32
N GLU A 154 11.29 -6.27 16.24
CA GLU A 154 12.71 -5.83 16.18
C GLU A 154 12.83 -4.30 16.26
N LEU A 155 11.95 -3.54 15.62
CA LEU A 155 11.91 -2.08 15.75
C LEU A 155 11.63 -1.63 17.19
N ASN A 156 10.69 -2.28 17.88
CA ASN A 156 10.38 -1.99 19.28
C ASN A 156 11.56 -2.30 20.21
N LYS A 157 12.35 -3.34 19.93
CA LYS A 157 13.61 -3.63 20.64
C LYS A 157 14.66 -2.53 20.44
N ILE A 158 14.73 -1.91 19.26
CA ILE A 158 15.65 -0.79 18.98
C ILE A 158 15.21 0.47 19.75
N LYS A 159 13.90 0.77 19.73
CA LYS A 159 13.29 1.94 20.41
C LYS A 159 13.43 1.87 21.92
N THR A 160 13.17 0.70 22.49
CA THR A 160 13.13 0.51 23.94
C THR A 160 14.53 0.30 24.50
N ASN A 161 14.73 0.67 25.77
CA ASN A 161 15.94 0.32 26.52
C ASN A 161 16.01 -1.16 26.91
N ASN A 162 15.05 -1.98 26.45
CA ASN A 162 15.02 -3.43 26.70
C ASN A 162 16.26 -4.13 26.14
N VAL A 163 16.91 -3.50 25.17
CA VAL A 163 18.21 -3.89 24.64
C VAL A 163 19.24 -2.84 25.06
N SER A 164 20.06 -3.19 26.06
CA SER A 164 20.96 -2.23 26.73
C SER A 164 22.25 -1.96 25.95
N ASN A 165 22.66 -2.88 25.07
CA ASN A 165 23.91 -2.75 24.32
C ASN A 165 23.67 -2.50 22.82
N ILE A 166 24.54 -1.68 22.22
CA ILE A 166 24.53 -1.29 20.81
C ILE A 166 24.56 -2.52 19.90
N SER A 167 25.36 -3.54 20.23
CA SER A 167 25.48 -4.79 19.47
C SER A 167 24.12 -5.44 19.18
N ASP A 168 23.27 -5.57 20.19
CA ASP A 168 21.98 -6.22 20.05
C ASP A 168 20.99 -5.36 19.23
N LYS A 169 21.06 -4.02 19.38
CA LYS A 169 20.28 -3.11 18.52
C LYS A 169 20.69 -3.26 17.05
N CYS A 170 21.98 -3.50 16.79
CA CYS A 170 22.48 -3.76 15.44
C CYS A 170 22.02 -5.10 14.87
N VAL A 171 21.86 -6.14 15.70
CA VAL A 171 21.25 -7.40 15.29
C VAL A 171 19.78 -7.20 14.92
N CYS A 172 19.03 -6.44 15.73
CA CYS A 172 17.63 -6.10 15.42
C CYS A 172 17.52 -5.33 14.11
N ALA A 173 18.39 -4.33 13.93
CA ALA A 173 18.45 -3.50 12.74
C ALA A 173 18.79 -4.30 11.46
N LYS A 174 19.69 -5.28 11.57
CA LYS A 174 19.99 -6.20 10.47
C LYS A 174 18.77 -7.02 10.06
N LYS A 175 18.06 -7.62 11.03
CA LYS A 175 16.82 -8.37 10.75
C LYS A 175 15.75 -7.50 10.11
N PHE A 176 15.58 -6.27 10.59
CA PHE A 176 14.68 -5.29 10.00
C PHE A 176 15.04 -5.05 8.51
N ALA A 177 16.32 -4.79 8.22
CA ALA A 177 16.79 -4.56 6.86
C ALA A 177 16.63 -5.77 5.93
N GLU A 178 16.79 -7.00 6.45
CA GLU A 178 16.59 -8.23 5.69
C GLU A 178 15.13 -8.38 5.23
N VAL A 179 14.16 -8.13 6.11
CA VAL A 179 12.73 -8.13 5.76
C VAL A 179 12.41 -7.01 4.76
N HIS A 180 12.95 -5.81 4.97
CA HIS A 180 12.76 -4.69 4.05
C HIS A 180 13.23 -5.05 2.62
N LYS A 181 14.43 -5.63 2.51
CA LYS A 181 15.01 -6.06 1.24
C LYS A 181 14.21 -7.17 0.58
N LYS A 182 13.69 -8.13 1.35
CA LYS A 182 12.85 -9.23 0.85
C LYS A 182 11.66 -8.74 0.03
N TYR A 183 11.03 -7.65 0.47
CA TYR A 183 9.83 -7.09 -0.17
C TYR A 183 10.10 -5.92 -1.12
N GLU A 184 11.38 -5.57 -1.34
CA GLU A 184 11.77 -4.40 -2.13
C GLU A 184 11.22 -4.42 -3.56
N ASN A 185 11.38 -5.55 -4.26
CA ASN A 185 10.92 -5.66 -5.65
C ASN A 185 9.39 -5.60 -5.75
N MET A 186 8.69 -6.28 -4.84
CA MET A 186 7.22 -6.26 -4.76
C MET A 186 6.74 -4.83 -4.59
N CYS A 187 7.28 -4.10 -3.61
CA CYS A 187 6.87 -2.73 -3.34
C CYS A 187 7.28 -1.72 -4.41
N LYS A 188 8.45 -1.89 -5.05
CA LYS A 188 8.83 -1.08 -6.22
C LYS A 188 7.89 -1.29 -7.40
N SER A 189 7.39 -2.51 -7.59
CA SER A 189 6.40 -2.82 -8.62
C SER A 189 4.99 -2.36 -8.27
N ASN A 190 4.80 -1.76 -7.09
CA ASN A 190 3.51 -1.37 -6.51
C ASN A 190 2.52 -2.56 -6.46
N ASP A 191 3.06 -3.74 -6.20
CA ASP A 191 2.29 -4.94 -5.87
C ASP A 191 2.02 -4.93 -4.35
N ASP A 192 0.80 -5.31 -3.96
CA ASP A 192 0.27 -5.19 -2.58
C ASP A 192 0.52 -3.81 -1.93
N LYS A 193 -0.19 -2.79 -2.43
CA LYS A 193 -0.04 -1.39 -2.00
C LYS A 193 -0.18 -1.20 -0.49
N HIS A 194 -1.01 -2.01 0.17
CA HIS A 194 -1.34 -1.85 1.57
C HIS A 194 -0.24 -2.40 2.47
N PHE A 195 0.28 -3.58 2.15
CA PHE A 195 1.51 -4.08 2.79
C PHE A 195 2.64 -3.07 2.65
N CYS A 196 2.89 -2.58 1.44
CA CYS A 196 4.00 -1.65 1.17
C CYS A 196 3.82 -0.29 1.84
N THR A 197 2.58 0.14 2.06
CA THR A 197 2.30 1.37 2.82
C THR A 197 2.68 1.20 4.28
N GLU A 198 2.30 0.08 4.90
CA GLU A 198 2.65 -0.20 6.31
C GLU A 198 4.17 -0.44 6.46
N LEU A 199 4.79 -1.17 5.53
CA LEU A 199 6.23 -1.38 5.52
C LEU A 199 7.00 -0.05 5.43
N ASN A 200 6.55 0.89 4.59
CA ASN A 200 7.13 2.24 4.53
C ASN A 200 6.96 3.04 5.83
N LYS A 201 5.82 2.88 6.52
CA LYS A 201 5.59 3.50 7.84
C LYS A 201 6.60 2.98 8.87
N LEU A 202 6.76 1.67 8.99
CA LEU A 202 7.77 1.07 9.88
C LEU A 202 9.19 1.48 9.49
N THR A 203 9.50 1.56 8.19
CA THR A 203 10.82 1.97 7.68
C THR A 203 11.14 3.41 8.02
N THR A 204 10.14 4.30 7.98
CA THR A 204 10.28 5.69 8.39
C THR A 204 10.69 5.77 9.86
N GLU A 205 9.99 5.01 10.71
CA GLU A 205 10.27 4.98 12.13
C GLU A 205 11.65 4.37 12.43
N TYR A 206 12.01 3.27 11.77
CA TYR A 206 13.37 2.70 11.83
C TYR A 206 14.45 3.72 11.50
N ASN A 207 14.29 4.45 10.39
CA ASN A 207 15.24 5.47 9.95
C ASN A 207 15.37 6.64 10.94
N LEU A 208 14.37 6.89 11.79
CA LEU A 208 14.49 7.86 12.88
C LEU A 208 15.34 7.32 14.03
N GLN A 209 15.11 6.06 14.41
CA GLN A 209 15.78 5.43 15.55
C GLN A 209 17.25 5.10 15.28
N ILE A 210 17.57 4.63 14.08
CA ILE A 210 18.93 4.15 13.75
C ILE A 210 19.95 5.28 13.57
N LYS A 211 19.52 6.53 13.37
CA LYS A 211 20.41 7.69 13.15
C LYS A 211 21.48 7.87 14.22
N ASN A 212 21.14 7.53 15.47
CA ASN A 212 22.02 7.70 16.62
C ASN A 212 22.72 6.38 17.02
N ILE A 213 22.58 5.32 16.23
CA ILE A 213 23.14 4.00 16.51
C ILE A 213 24.22 3.72 15.47
N THR A 214 25.44 3.52 15.94
CA THR A 214 26.56 3.11 15.08
C THR A 214 26.71 1.61 15.16
N CYS A 215 26.45 0.93 14.05
CA CYS A 215 26.63 -0.51 13.93
C CYS A 215 27.92 -0.83 13.18
N GLU A 216 28.65 -1.85 13.63
CA GLU A 216 29.73 -2.45 12.85
C GLU A 216 29.16 -3.15 11.60
N ASN A 217 30.02 -3.35 10.60
CA ASN A 217 29.75 -3.74 9.20
C ASN A 217 28.42 -4.47 8.87
N ASN A 218 27.82 -4.07 7.73
CA ASN A 218 26.66 -4.64 7.02
C ASN A 218 25.25 -4.30 7.52
N THR A 219 25.09 -3.53 8.60
CA THR A 219 23.77 -3.01 9.00
C THR A 219 23.50 -1.64 8.36
N PRO A 220 22.41 -1.48 7.58
CA PRO A 220 22.11 -0.19 6.95
C PRO A 220 21.73 0.88 7.97
N SER A 221 22.45 2.00 7.95
CA SER A 221 22.13 3.22 8.71
C SER A 221 20.94 4.00 8.13
N TYR A 222 20.46 3.59 6.96
CA TYR A 222 19.28 4.15 6.30
C TYR A 222 18.70 3.13 5.31
N LEU A 223 17.37 3.09 5.23
CA LEU A 223 16.62 2.29 4.27
C LEU A 223 15.75 3.21 3.40
N SER A 224 15.83 3.05 2.09
CA SER A 224 15.04 3.84 1.15
C SER A 224 13.57 3.43 1.20
N LEU A 225 12.67 4.41 1.30
CA LEU A 225 11.24 4.17 1.12
C LEU A 225 10.95 3.74 -0.33
N PHE A 226 9.96 2.87 -0.50
CA PHE A 226 9.52 2.46 -1.84
C PHE A 226 8.74 3.59 -2.49
N GLN A 227 9.29 4.18 -3.55
CA GLN A 227 8.59 5.20 -4.33
C GLN A 227 7.33 4.59 -4.96
N ARG A 228 6.20 5.30 -4.83
CA ARG A 228 4.95 4.95 -5.52
C ARG A 228 5.13 5.16 -7.01
N TYR A 229 5.58 4.12 -7.71
CA TYR A 229 5.65 4.12 -9.17
C TYR A 229 4.21 4.14 -9.71
N ASN A 230 3.74 5.32 -10.12
CA ASN A 230 2.45 5.46 -10.79
C ASN A 230 2.57 4.85 -12.18
N LYS A 231 2.28 3.54 -12.33
CA LYS A 231 2.24 2.86 -13.65
C LYS A 231 1.38 3.63 -14.66
N LYS A 232 0.31 4.28 -14.20
CA LYS A 232 -0.52 5.19 -15.00
C LYS A 232 0.27 6.35 -15.61
N ALA A 233 1.18 6.98 -14.86
CA ALA A 233 1.99 8.08 -15.38
C ALA A 233 2.90 7.62 -16.54
N HIS A 234 3.46 6.41 -16.46
CA HIS A 234 4.25 5.84 -17.55
C HIS A 234 3.45 5.54 -18.82
N ILE A 235 2.15 5.27 -18.70
CA ILE A 235 1.26 5.09 -19.87
C ILE A 235 0.87 6.46 -20.45
N TYR A 236 0.57 7.45 -19.60
CA TYR A 236 0.14 8.76 -20.06
C TYR A 236 1.28 9.59 -20.65
N VAL A 237 2.52 9.48 -20.14
CA VAL A 237 3.67 10.25 -20.65
C VAL A 237 3.89 10.07 -22.16
N PRO A 238 4.02 8.85 -22.72
CA PRO A 238 4.20 8.69 -24.16
C PRO A 238 2.96 9.10 -24.96
N ILE A 239 1.74 8.91 -24.44
CA ILE A 239 0.49 9.36 -25.10
C ILE A 239 0.45 10.90 -25.19
N VAL A 240 0.77 11.59 -24.10
CA VAL A 240 0.79 13.05 -24.03
C VAL A 240 1.89 13.59 -24.95
N VAL A 241 3.10 13.04 -24.92
CA VAL A 241 4.19 13.43 -25.82
C VAL A 241 3.80 13.20 -27.29
N ALA A 242 3.19 12.06 -27.63
CA ALA A 242 2.71 11.76 -28.97
C ALA A 242 1.64 12.77 -29.45
N LEU A 243 0.67 13.09 -28.59
CA LEU A 243 -0.36 14.10 -28.88
C LEU A 243 0.27 15.48 -29.11
N PHE A 244 1.23 15.90 -28.27
CA PHE A 244 1.93 17.17 -28.47
C PHE A 244 2.79 17.20 -29.74
N THR A 245 3.42 16.09 -30.15
CA THR A 245 4.14 16.02 -31.42
C THR A 245 3.22 16.06 -32.64
N ILE A 246 2.11 15.31 -32.65
CA ILE A 246 1.21 15.23 -33.81
C ILE A 246 0.41 16.54 -33.94
N TRP A 247 -0.20 17.00 -32.85
CA TRP A 247 -1.02 18.21 -32.86
C TRP A 247 -0.17 19.47 -32.88
N GLY A 248 0.98 19.50 -32.22
CA GLY A 248 1.91 20.62 -32.31
C GLY A 248 2.42 20.85 -33.73
N SER A 249 2.71 19.76 -34.46
CA SER A 249 3.09 19.83 -35.88
C SER A 249 1.94 20.33 -36.76
N PHE A 250 0.72 19.84 -36.53
CA PHE A 250 -0.47 20.24 -37.27
C PHE A 250 -0.83 21.71 -37.04
N LEU A 251 -0.83 22.17 -35.78
CA LEU A 251 -1.07 23.56 -35.41
C LEU A 251 0.02 24.49 -35.98
N ARG A 252 1.29 24.10 -35.89
CA ARG A 252 2.40 24.85 -36.52
C ARG A 252 2.20 24.99 -38.02
N ASN A 253 1.79 23.93 -38.72
CA ASN A 253 1.52 23.95 -40.15
C ASN A 253 0.33 24.85 -40.52
N ILE A 254 -0.74 24.85 -39.71
CA ILE A 254 -1.88 25.76 -39.89
C ILE A 254 -1.45 27.22 -39.70
N ILE A 255 -0.67 27.51 -38.66
CA ILE A 255 -0.17 28.86 -38.38
C ILE A 255 0.72 29.35 -39.51
N ILE A 256 1.65 28.52 -39.99
CA ILE A 256 2.53 28.86 -41.12
C ILE A 256 1.71 29.09 -42.40
N ARG A 257 0.72 28.24 -42.70
CA ARG A 257 -0.15 28.44 -43.87
C ARG A 257 -0.94 29.75 -43.79
N LYS A 258 -1.55 30.07 -42.64
CA LYS A 258 -2.26 31.34 -42.45
C LYS A 258 -1.34 32.55 -42.59
N ARG A 259 -0.13 32.47 -42.04
CA ARG A 259 0.88 33.54 -42.17
C ARG A 259 1.31 33.74 -43.62
N ASN A 260 1.53 32.67 -44.38
CA ASN A 260 1.90 32.75 -45.79
C ASN A 260 0.78 33.33 -46.65
N ILE A 261 -0.48 32.96 -46.40
CA ILE A 261 -1.64 33.55 -47.09
C ILE A 261 -1.73 35.05 -46.80
N SER A 262 -1.59 35.46 -45.53
CA SER A 262 -1.61 36.89 -45.16
C SER A 262 -0.47 37.67 -45.80
N ASN A 263 0.74 37.10 -45.85
CA ASN A 263 1.88 37.74 -46.51
C ASN A 263 1.69 37.84 -48.04
N ASN A 264 1.07 36.84 -48.67
CA ASN A 264 0.75 36.88 -50.08
C ASN A 264 -0.33 37.91 -50.40
N LEU A 265 -1.40 38.00 -49.60
CA LEU A 265 -2.43 39.04 -49.74
C LEU A 265 -1.86 40.45 -49.51
N TYR A 266 -0.95 40.61 -48.56
CA TYR A 266 -0.24 41.88 -48.34
C TYR A 266 0.65 42.24 -49.54
N LYS A 267 1.37 41.27 -50.10
CA LYS A 267 2.22 41.47 -51.28
C LYS A 267 1.40 41.80 -52.53
N GLU A 268 0.26 41.14 -52.73
CA GLU A 268 -0.68 41.39 -53.82
C GLU A 268 -1.35 42.76 -53.67
N SER A 269 -1.74 43.15 -52.46
CA SER A 269 -2.23 44.50 -52.15
C SER A 269 -1.19 45.59 -52.42
N ASN A 270 0.10 45.31 -52.19
CA ASN A 270 1.20 46.23 -52.50
C ASN A 270 1.51 46.30 -54.01
N MET A 271 1.18 45.26 -54.79
CA MET A 271 1.33 45.26 -56.26
C MET A 271 0.15 45.94 -56.97
N LEU A 272 -1.04 45.97 -56.35
CA LEU A 272 -2.23 46.63 -56.89
C LEU A 272 -2.37 48.10 -56.47
N GLN A 273 -1.46 48.62 -55.64
CA GLN A 273 -1.35 50.06 -55.43
C GLN A 273 -0.79 50.71 -56.72
N PRO A 274 -1.50 51.69 -57.32
CA PRO A 274 -0.94 52.45 -58.42
C PRO A 274 0.32 53.16 -57.91
N SER A 275 1.41 53.09 -58.68
CA SER A 275 2.64 53.82 -58.37
C SER A 275 2.33 55.31 -58.34
N GLN A 276 2.04 55.85 -57.16
CA GLN A 276 2.02 57.28 -56.95
C GLN A 276 3.45 57.78 -57.06
N LYS A 277 3.77 58.22 -58.27
CA LYS A 277 4.96 58.99 -58.61
C LYS A 277 4.85 60.33 -57.86
N PHE A 278 5.29 60.35 -56.62
CA PHE A 278 5.55 61.61 -55.91
C PHE A 278 7.00 62.01 -56.13
N SER A 279 7.17 62.93 -57.08
CA SER A 279 8.32 63.80 -57.17
C SER A 279 8.45 64.63 -55.89
N SER A 280 9.57 64.51 -55.16
CA SER A 280 10.16 65.68 -54.49
C SER A 280 11.59 65.40 -54.01
N ASN A 281 12.51 66.10 -54.67
CA ASN A 281 13.76 66.67 -54.19
C ASN A 281 14.78 65.80 -53.44
N SER A 282 15.82 65.45 -54.19
CA SER A 282 17.17 65.15 -53.71
C SER A 282 17.66 66.22 -52.73
N ARG A 283 17.86 65.83 -51.46
CA ARG A 283 18.74 66.57 -50.54
C ARG A 283 19.99 65.75 -50.31
N ASN A 284 21.06 66.25 -50.94
CA ASN A 284 22.47 66.01 -50.63
C ASN A 284 22.70 65.61 -49.17
N LYS A 285 23.26 64.42 -48.97
CA LYS A 285 24.13 64.15 -47.82
C LYS A 285 25.49 63.75 -48.36
N ASN A 286 26.41 64.71 -48.28
CA ASN A 286 27.84 64.48 -48.43
C ASN A 286 28.28 63.49 -47.35
N TYR A 287 28.83 62.35 -47.74
CA TYR A 287 29.58 61.48 -46.85
C TYR A 287 31.02 62.03 -46.78
N ASN A 288 31.40 62.60 -45.65
CA ASN A 288 32.81 62.82 -45.32
C ASN A 288 33.33 61.54 -44.65
N ILE A 289 34.12 60.78 -45.41
CA ILE A 289 34.92 59.66 -44.89
C ILE A 289 36.25 60.26 -44.44
N LEU A 290 36.49 60.30 -43.13
CA LEU A 290 37.80 60.59 -42.55
C LEU A 290 38.45 59.26 -42.17
N TYR A 291 39.60 58.99 -42.79
CA TYR A 291 40.51 57.90 -42.45
C TYR A 291 41.05 58.05 -41.03
N ASN A 292 41.25 56.94 -40.35
CA ASN A 292 42.44 56.74 -39.53
C ASN A 292 42.86 55.28 -39.61
N SER A 293 44.09 55.07 -40.02
CA SER A 293 44.81 53.80 -39.98
C SER A 293 45.97 54.02 -39.01
N ASP A 294 46.17 53.09 -38.08
CA ASP A 294 47.45 52.80 -37.45
C ASP A 294 47.85 51.36 -37.87
#